data_AF-C3XC82-F1
#
_entry.id   AF-C3XC82-F1
#
_cell.length_a   1.000
_cell.length_b   1.000
_cell.length_c   1.000
_cell.angle_alpha   90.00
_cell.angle_beta   90.00
_cell.angle_gamma   90.00
#
_symmetry.space_group_name_H-M   'P 1'
#
loop_
_entity.id
_entity.type
_entity.pdbx_description
1 polymer ?
#
loop_
_entity_poly.entity_id
_entity_poly.type
_entity_poly.pdbx_seq_one_letter_code
_entity_poly.pdbx_strand_id
1 'polypeptide(L)'
;MSKGLVMSKQFRLFVAAILSVFLLGACALGDGRPPATLYDFGPLKTNGLVQLPDDMPVIRTRVHSPEWMSENLMYYRLNYVNDQQVRFYTESSWNTNPAKLFKNRLDSYLASAGSTVTGFRTTSPTLTVRVYIEDFGQHFTSPSASVGHVSLRASLFRGKDLIAQKSFTRDIPATTADAAGGVRAMAQATDAVIGDILNWMVASR
;
A
#
# COMPACT_ATOMS: atom_id res chain seq x y z
N MET A 1 11.29 -56.81 49.15
CA MET A 1 10.31 -57.33 48.18
C MET A 1 9.84 -56.21 47.27
N SER A 2 9.60 -56.55 45.99
CA SER A 2 8.94 -55.76 44.93
C SER A 2 9.77 -54.67 44.24
N LYS A 3 10.53 -55.07 43.21
CA LYS A 3 10.22 -54.95 41.76
C LYS A 3 10.76 -53.64 41.16
N GLY A 4 12.05 -53.66 40.82
CA GLY A 4 12.63 -52.68 39.91
C GLY A 4 11.92 -52.76 38.56
N LEU A 5 11.28 -51.67 38.15
CA LEU A 5 10.59 -51.53 36.88
C LEU A 5 11.62 -51.63 35.75
N VAL A 6 11.94 -52.83 35.29
CA VAL A 6 12.76 -53.05 34.09
C VAL A 6 11.94 -52.63 32.89
N MET A 7 12.06 -51.34 32.57
CA MET A 7 11.39 -50.73 31.44
C MET A 7 11.97 -51.32 30.16
N SER A 8 11.15 -52.12 29.46
CA SER A 8 11.59 -52.87 28.28
C SER A 8 12.14 -51.92 27.20
N LYS A 9 13.11 -52.40 26.42
CA LYS A 9 13.72 -51.61 25.32
C LYS A 9 12.66 -51.08 24.34
N GLN A 10 11.56 -51.82 24.18
CA GLN A 10 10.39 -51.40 23.40
C GLN A 10 9.62 -50.25 24.04
N PHE A 11 9.43 -50.23 25.36
CA PHE A 11 8.79 -49.10 26.05
C PHE A 11 9.60 -47.81 25.92
N ARG A 12 10.94 -47.89 25.98
CA ARG A 12 11.81 -46.72 25.76
C ARG A 12 11.72 -46.18 24.33
N LEU A 13 11.62 -47.05 23.34
CA LEU A 13 11.42 -46.67 21.93
C LEU A 13 10.05 -46.02 21.70
N PHE A 14 8.99 -46.55 22.33
CA PHE A 14 7.65 -45.96 22.26
C PHE A 14 7.59 -44.58 22.91
N VAL A 15 8.21 -44.39 24.08
CA VAL A 15 8.27 -43.08 24.75
C VAL A 15 9.06 -42.07 23.91
N ALA A 16 10.20 -42.47 23.32
CA ALA A 16 10.99 -41.61 22.45
C ALA A 16 10.23 -41.22 21.16
N ALA A 17 9.44 -42.13 20.58
CA ALA A 17 8.61 -41.86 19.42
C ALA A 17 7.48 -40.87 19.75
N ILE A 18 6.80 -41.04 20.88
CA ILE A 18 5.74 -40.13 21.34
C ILE A 18 6.32 -38.73 21.62
N LEU A 19 7.48 -38.65 22.31
CA LEU A 19 8.13 -37.36 22.59
C LEU A 19 8.53 -36.63 21.30
N SER A 20 9.01 -37.37 20.29
CA SER A 20 9.35 -36.82 18.97
C SER A 20 8.13 -36.27 18.23
N VAL A 21 6.99 -36.95 18.30
CA VAL A 21 5.73 -36.47 17.70
C VAL A 21 5.23 -35.20 18.40
N PHE A 22 5.35 -35.10 19.73
CA PHE A 22 4.98 -33.89 20.47
C PHE A 22 5.91 -32.70 20.18
N LEU A 23 7.22 -32.94 20.02
CA LEU A 23 8.18 -31.89 19.66
C LEU A 23 7.99 -31.37 18.22
N LEU A 24 7.52 -32.21 17.30
CA LEU A 24 7.20 -31.80 15.92
C LEU A 24 5.86 -31.04 15.80
N GLY A 25 4.93 -31.24 16.74
CA GLY A 25 3.62 -30.56 16.75
C GLY A 25 3.68 -29.08 17.13
N ALA A 26 4.72 -28.65 17.85
CA ALA A 26 4.87 -27.26 18.30
C ALA A 26 5.19 -26.27 17.17
N CYS A 27 5.77 -26.74 16.05
CA CYS A 27 6.07 -25.89 14.89
C CYS A 27 4.89 -25.76 13.90
N ALA A 28 3.86 -26.60 14.03
CA ALA A 28 2.69 -26.59 13.14
C ALA A 28 1.54 -25.71 13.66
N LEU A 29 1.55 -25.41 14.97
CA LEU A 29 0.69 -24.40 15.57
C LEU A 29 1.33 -23.04 15.25
N GLY A 30 0.86 -22.38 14.19
CA GLY A 30 1.20 -21.00 13.89
C GLY A 30 1.00 -20.10 15.12
N ASP A 31 1.49 -18.86 15.08
CA ASP A 31 1.51 -17.92 16.22
C ASP A 31 0.12 -17.50 16.75
N GLY A 32 -0.96 -18.17 16.31
CA GLY A 32 -2.33 -17.99 16.79
C GLY A 32 -2.92 -16.64 16.43
N ARG A 33 -2.20 -15.82 15.65
CA ARG A 33 -2.63 -14.48 15.30
C ARG A 33 -3.71 -14.55 14.22
N PRO A 34 -4.83 -13.83 14.37
CA PRO A 34 -5.81 -13.71 13.30
C PRO A 34 -5.12 -13.10 12.07
N PRO A 35 -5.52 -13.52 10.84
CA PRO A 35 -4.98 -12.93 9.64
C PRO A 35 -5.28 -11.42 9.62
N ALA A 36 -4.32 -10.63 9.16
CA ALA A 36 -4.50 -9.18 9.05
C ALA A 36 -5.73 -8.85 8.20
N THR A 37 -6.50 -7.84 8.62
CA THR A 37 -7.59 -7.30 7.81
C THR A 37 -6.99 -6.64 6.57
N LEU A 38 -7.44 -7.06 5.39
CA LEU A 38 -6.95 -6.53 4.12
C LEU A 38 -7.81 -5.35 3.66
N TYR A 39 -7.15 -4.25 3.33
CA TYR A 39 -7.77 -3.02 2.85
C TYR A 39 -7.37 -2.69 1.43
N ASP A 40 -8.24 -1.96 0.73
CA ASP A 40 -7.94 -1.18 -0.47
C ASP A 40 -8.54 0.22 -0.32
N PHE A 41 -8.56 1.01 -1.40
CA PHE A 41 -9.16 2.36 -1.40
C PHE A 41 -10.69 2.36 -1.54
N GLY A 42 -11.31 1.19 -1.63
CA GLY A 42 -12.73 1.03 -1.89
C GLY A 42 -13.14 1.55 -3.27
N PRO A 43 -14.46 1.69 -3.50
CA PRO A 43 -14.99 2.10 -4.79
C PRO A 43 -14.52 3.50 -5.19
N LEU A 44 -14.38 3.71 -6.50
CA LEU A 44 -14.08 5.03 -7.06
C LEU A 44 -15.29 5.94 -6.88
N LYS A 45 -15.06 7.12 -6.29
CA LYS A 45 -16.06 8.19 -6.23
C LYS A 45 -15.83 9.11 -7.43
N THR A 46 -16.79 9.16 -8.34
CA THR A 46 -16.66 9.90 -9.61
C THR A 46 -17.19 11.34 -9.55
N ASN A 47 -17.74 11.75 -8.41
CA ASN A 47 -18.28 13.10 -8.25
C ASN A 47 -17.15 14.13 -8.19
N GLY A 48 -17.17 15.11 -9.11
CA GLY A 48 -16.18 16.19 -9.13
C GLY A 48 -14.81 15.80 -9.68
N LEU A 49 -14.73 14.71 -10.46
CA LEU A 49 -13.49 14.34 -11.14
C LEU A 49 -13.09 15.39 -12.18
N VAL A 50 -11.77 15.64 -12.27
CA VAL A 50 -11.16 16.43 -13.35
C VAL A 50 -11.47 15.77 -14.68
N GLN A 51 -12.04 16.53 -15.62
CA GLN A 51 -12.22 16.08 -17.00
C GLN A 51 -10.98 16.44 -17.81
N LEU A 52 -10.45 15.47 -18.55
CA LEU A 52 -9.33 15.73 -19.44
C LEU A 52 -9.86 16.28 -20.78
N PRO A 53 -9.11 17.19 -21.44
CA PRO A 53 -9.48 17.66 -22.77
C PRO A 53 -9.55 16.51 -23.80
N ASP A 54 -10.45 16.61 -24.77
CA ASP A 54 -10.65 15.57 -25.80
C ASP A 54 -9.41 15.30 -26.66
N ASP A 55 -8.52 16.29 -26.78
CA ASP A 55 -7.24 16.19 -27.50
C ASP A 55 -6.10 15.58 -26.66
N MET A 56 -6.39 15.12 -25.44
CA MET A 56 -5.38 14.52 -24.58
C MET A 56 -4.83 13.24 -25.25
N PRO A 57 -3.50 13.15 -25.48
CA PRO A 57 -2.90 11.93 -25.99
C PRO A 57 -3.18 10.75 -25.06
N VAL A 58 -3.08 9.53 -25.58
CA VAL A 58 -3.08 8.32 -24.75
C VAL A 58 -2.09 8.51 -23.60
N ILE A 59 -2.49 8.13 -22.38
CA ILE A 59 -1.67 8.24 -21.18
C ILE A 59 -1.22 6.84 -20.72
N ARG A 60 0.07 6.71 -20.47
CA ARG A 60 0.70 5.55 -19.83
C ARG A 60 1.13 5.92 -18.43
N THR A 61 0.76 5.12 -17.46
CA THR A 61 1.15 5.30 -16.06
C THR A 61 2.27 4.34 -15.68
N ARG A 62 3.24 4.85 -14.92
CA ARG A 62 4.23 4.06 -14.20
C ARG A 62 4.29 4.58 -12.77
N VAL A 63 4.16 3.71 -11.79
CA VAL A 63 4.21 4.08 -10.38
C VAL A 63 5.24 3.21 -9.70
N HIS A 64 6.11 3.85 -8.94
CA HIS A 64 7.18 3.22 -8.18
C HIS A 64 7.17 3.75 -6.74
N SER A 65 7.74 2.97 -5.83
CA SER A 65 7.97 3.33 -4.44
C SER A 65 9.37 2.85 -4.01
N PRO A 66 9.89 3.32 -2.87
CA PRO A 66 11.08 2.77 -2.26
C PRO A 66 10.92 1.28 -1.94
N GLU A 67 12.06 0.58 -1.86
CA GLU A 67 12.09 -0.86 -1.59
C GLU A 67 11.46 -1.22 -0.24
N TRP A 68 11.59 -0.36 0.77
CA TRP A 68 10.94 -0.59 2.07
C TRP A 68 9.41 -0.57 2.00
N MET A 69 8.80 -0.07 0.91
CA MET A 69 7.36 -0.04 0.65
C MET A 69 6.96 -1.08 -0.43
N SER A 70 7.80 -2.09 -0.69
CA SER A 70 7.50 -3.13 -1.69
C SER A 70 6.43 -4.13 -1.22
N GLU A 71 6.28 -4.27 0.10
CA GLU A 71 5.32 -5.14 0.77
C GLU A 71 3.93 -4.51 0.90
N ASN A 72 2.95 -5.35 1.26
CA ASN A 72 1.56 -4.96 1.46
C ASN A 72 1.30 -4.34 2.85
N LEU A 73 2.30 -3.76 3.51
CA LEU A 73 2.18 -3.24 4.87
C LEU A 73 1.53 -1.87 4.90
N MET A 74 0.71 -1.62 5.92
CA MET A 74 0.19 -0.30 6.22
C MET A 74 1.10 0.41 7.22
N TYR A 75 1.75 1.48 6.76
CA TYR A 75 2.70 2.23 7.57
C TYR A 75 2.06 3.37 8.36
N TYR A 76 2.63 3.66 9.52
CA TYR A 76 2.30 4.83 10.31
C TYR A 76 3.51 5.41 11.03
N ARG A 77 3.41 6.68 11.43
CA ARG A 77 4.37 7.37 12.28
C ARG A 77 3.68 8.00 13.47
N LEU A 78 4.33 7.98 14.62
CA LEU A 78 3.89 8.73 15.81
C LEU A 78 4.76 9.97 15.92
N ASN A 79 4.44 11.01 15.15
CA ASN A 79 5.28 12.21 15.04
C ASN A 79 5.42 12.94 16.38
N TYR A 80 4.43 12.81 17.26
CA TYR A 80 4.47 13.33 18.64
C TYR A 80 5.42 12.55 19.58
N VAL A 81 5.91 11.38 19.17
CA VAL A 81 6.88 10.57 19.92
C VAL A 81 8.26 10.64 19.25
N ASN A 82 8.31 10.27 17.98
CA ASN A 82 9.52 10.29 17.15
C ASN A 82 9.07 10.19 15.69
N ASP A 83 9.23 11.29 14.95
CA ASP A 83 8.87 11.40 13.54
C ASP A 83 9.81 10.62 12.61
N GLN A 84 10.99 10.19 13.07
CA GLN A 84 11.92 9.37 12.30
C GLN A 84 11.54 7.88 12.32
N GLN A 85 10.66 7.46 13.24
CA GLN A 85 10.30 6.05 13.40
C GLN A 85 9.07 5.66 12.57
N VAL A 86 9.32 4.96 11.45
CA VAL A 86 8.28 4.24 10.71
C VAL A 86 7.87 2.99 11.48
N ARG A 87 6.57 2.77 11.59
CA ARG A 87 5.96 1.56 12.15
C ARG A 87 4.95 1.00 11.14
N PHE A 88 4.48 -0.21 11.37
CA PHE A 88 3.41 -0.82 10.57
C PHE A 88 2.35 -1.46 11.46
N TYR A 89 1.12 -1.54 10.96
CA TYR A 89 0.03 -2.23 11.65
C TYR A 89 0.19 -3.74 11.52
N THR A 90 0.07 -4.48 12.62
CA THR A 90 0.20 -5.95 12.64
C THR A 90 -1.08 -6.67 12.23
N GLU A 91 -2.24 -6.04 12.43
CA GLU A 91 -3.56 -6.62 12.17
C GLU A 91 -4.27 -5.96 10.99
N SER A 92 -3.57 -5.08 10.25
CA SER A 92 -4.13 -4.34 9.12
C SER A 92 -3.07 -4.17 8.04
N SER A 93 -3.41 -4.62 6.84
CA SER A 93 -2.51 -4.61 5.69
C SER A 93 -3.27 -4.15 4.45
N TRP A 94 -2.54 -3.68 3.46
CA TRP A 94 -3.10 -3.47 2.13
C TRP A 94 -3.32 -4.82 1.43
N ASN A 95 -4.24 -4.89 0.48
CA ASN A 95 -4.41 -6.09 -0.36
C ASN A 95 -3.30 -6.23 -1.42
N THR A 96 -2.59 -5.16 -1.72
CA THR A 96 -1.43 -5.09 -2.61
C THR A 96 -0.52 -3.93 -2.19
N ASN A 97 0.71 -3.89 -2.70
CA ASN A 97 1.65 -2.87 -2.25
C ASN A 97 1.19 -1.44 -2.64
N PRO A 98 1.61 -0.41 -1.88
CA PRO A 98 1.12 0.95 -2.08
C PRO A 98 1.31 1.51 -3.50
N ALA A 99 2.41 1.17 -4.19
CA ALA A 99 2.62 1.60 -5.58
C ALA A 99 1.57 1.00 -6.54
N LYS A 100 1.21 -0.28 -6.36
CA LYS A 100 0.15 -0.92 -7.15
C LYS A 100 -1.23 -0.37 -6.81
N LEU A 101 -1.54 -0.13 -5.53
CA LEU A 101 -2.77 0.52 -5.10
C LEU A 101 -2.94 1.89 -5.77
N PHE A 102 -1.92 2.74 -5.66
CA PHE A 102 -1.92 4.07 -6.26
C PHE A 102 -2.06 3.99 -7.78
N LYS A 103 -1.32 3.09 -8.46
CA LYS A 103 -1.43 2.91 -9.91
C LYS A 103 -2.85 2.54 -10.33
N ASN A 104 -3.46 1.55 -9.68
CA ASN A 104 -4.81 1.11 -10.00
C ASN A 104 -5.81 2.26 -9.84
N ARG A 105 -5.65 3.08 -8.79
CA ARG A 105 -6.49 4.25 -8.56
C ARG A 105 -6.29 5.32 -9.64
N LEU A 106 -5.04 5.64 -9.97
CA LEU A 106 -4.69 6.60 -11.01
C LEU A 106 -5.24 6.18 -12.38
N ASP A 107 -5.10 4.91 -12.75
CA ASP A 107 -5.65 4.38 -14.01
C ASP A 107 -7.18 4.49 -14.05
N SER A 108 -7.85 4.22 -12.92
CA SER A 108 -9.31 4.34 -12.81
C SER A 108 -9.79 5.79 -12.92
N TYR A 109 -9.04 6.73 -12.34
CA TYR A 109 -9.28 8.17 -12.47
C TYR A 109 -9.12 8.64 -13.91
N LEU A 110 -8.01 8.27 -14.56
CA LEU A 110 -7.75 8.63 -15.95
C LEU A 110 -8.83 8.08 -16.89
N ALA A 111 -9.22 6.81 -16.72
CA ALA A 111 -10.30 6.22 -17.51
C ALA A 111 -11.64 6.95 -17.29
N SER A 112 -11.95 7.34 -16.05
CA SER A 112 -13.16 8.10 -15.73
C SER A 112 -13.13 9.55 -16.21
N ALA A 113 -11.93 10.11 -16.41
CA ALA A 113 -11.70 11.46 -16.93
C ALA A 113 -11.72 11.52 -18.47
N GLY A 114 -12.07 10.43 -19.16
CA GLY A 114 -12.13 10.35 -20.62
C GLY A 114 -10.82 9.95 -21.31
N SER A 115 -9.75 9.67 -20.55
CA SER A 115 -8.48 9.24 -21.16
C SER A 115 -8.56 7.80 -21.65
N THR A 116 -8.02 7.56 -22.84
CA THR A 116 -7.64 6.20 -23.25
C THR A 116 -6.38 5.78 -22.47
N VAL A 117 -6.55 4.93 -21.46
CA VAL A 117 -5.45 4.38 -20.66
C VAL A 117 -5.02 3.05 -21.27
N THR A 118 -3.73 2.85 -21.50
CA THR A 118 -3.23 1.59 -22.12
C THR A 118 -2.35 0.79 -21.16
N GLY A 119 -2.75 -0.46 -20.91
CA GLY A 119 -2.03 -1.38 -20.01
C GLY A 119 -0.74 -1.94 -20.61
N PHE A 120 -0.69 -2.18 -21.93
CA PHE A 120 0.47 -2.77 -22.58
C PHE A 120 0.39 -2.57 -24.09
N ARG A 121 1.46 -2.02 -24.68
CA ARG A 121 1.72 -1.86 -26.13
C ARG A 121 0.70 -1.04 -26.95
N THR A 122 1.06 0.21 -27.20
CA THR A 122 0.59 1.01 -28.34
C THR A 122 1.79 1.62 -29.07
N THR A 123 1.65 1.80 -30.38
CA THR A 123 2.74 1.98 -31.36
C THR A 123 3.12 3.44 -31.67
N SER A 124 2.75 4.44 -30.87
CA SER A 124 3.14 5.87 -31.10
C SER A 124 3.04 6.73 -29.83
N PRO A 125 3.70 7.91 -29.72
CA PRO A 125 4.19 8.44 -28.46
C PRO A 125 3.07 8.89 -27.53
N THR A 126 2.82 8.01 -26.56
CA THR A 126 1.94 8.17 -25.42
C THR A 126 2.58 9.16 -24.43
N LEU A 127 1.80 10.08 -23.87
CA LEU A 127 2.27 10.80 -22.68
C LEU A 127 2.49 9.78 -21.57
N THR A 128 3.67 9.76 -20.98
CA THR A 128 3.97 8.85 -19.86
C THR A 128 4.06 9.65 -18.58
N VAL A 129 3.15 9.41 -17.65
CA VAL A 129 3.29 9.92 -16.27
C VAL A 129 4.01 8.86 -15.45
N ARG A 130 5.14 9.26 -14.86
CA ARG A 130 5.89 8.47 -13.89
C ARG A 130 5.66 9.07 -12.51
N VAL A 131 5.21 8.27 -11.57
CA VAL A 131 5.05 8.64 -10.17
C VAL A 131 6.04 7.86 -9.33
N TYR A 132 6.74 8.56 -8.45
CA TYR A 132 7.56 7.96 -7.40
C TYR A 132 6.97 8.40 -6.06
N ILE A 133 6.40 7.44 -5.32
CA ILE A 133 5.85 7.67 -3.99
C ILE A 133 7.02 7.86 -3.02
N GLU A 134 7.01 8.90 -2.22
CA GLU A 134 8.08 9.23 -1.27
C GLU A 134 7.67 8.88 0.16
N ASP A 135 6.42 9.19 0.53
CA ASP A 135 5.80 8.80 1.79
C ASP A 135 4.33 8.45 1.55
N PHE A 136 3.87 7.39 2.20
CA PHE A 136 2.51 6.88 2.11
C PHE A 136 2.16 6.16 3.39
N GLY A 137 1.37 6.80 4.25
CA GLY A 137 1.07 6.25 5.56
C GLY A 137 0.19 7.15 6.41
N GLN A 138 -0.12 6.68 7.61
CA GLN A 138 -0.86 7.48 8.59
C GLN A 138 0.10 8.18 9.55
N HIS A 139 0.03 9.51 9.64
CA HIS A 139 0.90 10.30 10.48
C HIS A 139 0.11 10.83 11.68
N PHE A 140 0.46 10.40 12.89
CA PHE A 140 -0.20 10.83 14.12
C PHE A 140 0.47 12.07 14.70
N THR A 141 -0.32 13.12 14.93
CA THR A 141 0.11 14.35 15.61
C THR A 141 -0.20 14.33 17.11
N SER A 142 -1.07 13.41 17.55
CA SER A 142 -1.33 13.09 18.95
C SER A 142 -1.90 11.66 19.05
N PRO A 143 -2.09 11.09 20.26
CA PRO A 143 -2.73 9.79 20.40
C PRO A 143 -4.15 9.70 19.81
N SER A 144 -4.87 10.83 19.68
CA SER A 144 -6.24 10.88 19.18
C SER A 144 -6.40 11.59 17.83
N ALA A 145 -5.32 12.06 17.22
CA ALA A 145 -5.36 12.81 15.96
C ALA A 145 -4.29 12.33 14.98
N SER A 146 -4.71 12.10 13.74
CA SER A 146 -3.82 11.66 12.67
C SER A 146 -4.33 12.11 11.30
N VAL A 147 -3.43 12.07 10.32
CA VAL A 147 -3.73 12.32 8.91
C VAL A 147 -3.32 11.11 8.07
N GLY A 148 -4.04 10.85 6.99
CA GLY A 148 -3.52 10.08 5.88
C GLY A 148 -2.61 10.98 5.05
N HIS A 149 -1.33 10.64 5.03
CA HIS A 149 -0.27 11.40 4.35
C HIS A 149 0.13 10.70 3.05
N VAL A 150 0.17 11.46 1.97
CA VAL A 150 0.70 11.03 0.68
C VAL A 150 1.64 12.09 0.16
N SER A 151 2.92 11.75 -0.01
CA SER A 151 3.92 12.57 -0.70
C SER A 151 4.52 11.81 -1.85
N LEU A 152 4.64 12.46 -3.01
CA LEU A 152 5.14 11.86 -4.23
C LEU A 152 5.77 12.89 -5.16
N ARG A 153 6.51 12.37 -6.13
CA ARG A 153 7.01 13.12 -7.28
C ARG A 153 6.43 12.55 -8.56
N ALA A 154 5.83 13.42 -9.38
CA ALA A 154 5.35 13.07 -10.71
C ALA A 154 6.23 13.71 -11.79
N SER A 155 6.53 12.94 -12.82
CA SER A 155 7.32 13.35 -13.99
C SER A 155 6.55 12.99 -15.26
N LEU A 156 6.33 13.97 -16.13
CA LEU A 156 5.60 13.82 -17.39
C LEU A 156 6.60 13.73 -18.55
N PHE A 157 6.47 12.69 -19.37
CA PHE A 157 7.35 12.46 -20.52
C PHE A 157 6.57 12.40 -21.83
N ARG A 158 7.19 12.88 -22.90
CA ARG A 158 6.78 12.63 -24.30
C ARG A 158 7.87 11.80 -24.96
N GLY A 159 7.59 10.51 -25.17
CA GLY A 159 8.63 9.56 -25.56
C GLY A 159 9.72 9.46 -24.48
N LYS A 160 10.94 9.87 -24.82
CA LYS A 160 12.09 9.90 -23.89
C LYS A 160 12.30 11.26 -23.22
N ASP A 161 11.64 12.31 -23.70
CA ASP A 161 11.91 13.68 -23.28
C ASP A 161 11.07 14.02 -22.05
N LEU A 162 11.73 14.53 -21.00
CA LEU A 162 11.07 15.01 -19.79
C LEU A 162 10.44 16.38 -20.10
N ILE A 163 9.11 16.45 -20.01
CA ILE A 163 8.36 17.70 -20.23
C ILE A 163 8.35 18.54 -18.95
N ALA A 164 7.94 17.91 -17.84
CA ALA A 164 7.78 18.58 -16.57
C ALA A 164 7.92 17.59 -15.41
N GLN A 165 8.27 18.12 -14.24
CA GLN A 165 8.31 17.37 -12.99
C GLN A 165 7.79 18.23 -11.86
N LYS A 166 7.01 17.64 -10.95
CA LYS A 166 6.46 18.34 -9.79
C LYS A 166 6.29 17.36 -8.62
N SER A 167 6.55 17.85 -7.41
CA SER A 167 6.23 17.13 -6.18
C SER A 167 4.86 17.53 -5.68
N PHE A 168 4.15 16.57 -5.09
CA PHE A 168 2.82 16.75 -4.53
C PHE A 168 2.76 16.12 -3.15
N THR A 169 2.08 16.80 -2.24
CA THR A 169 1.83 16.32 -0.89
C THR A 169 0.38 16.63 -0.51
N ARG A 170 -0.32 15.64 0.05
CA ARG A 170 -1.67 15.79 0.58
C ARG A 170 -1.78 15.12 1.93
N ASP A 171 -2.35 15.87 2.88
CA ASP A 171 -2.76 15.41 4.19
C ASP A 171 -4.27 15.50 4.30
N ILE A 172 -4.91 14.39 4.65
CA ILE A 172 -6.34 14.36 4.96
C ILE A 172 -6.52 13.89 6.40
N PRO A 173 -7.25 14.63 7.27
CA PRO A 173 -7.55 14.17 8.63
C PRO A 173 -8.25 12.81 8.65
N ALA A 174 -7.77 11.90 9.48
CA ALA A 174 -8.46 10.65 9.75
C ALA A 174 -9.61 10.89 10.73
N THR A 175 -10.78 10.31 10.45
CA THR A 175 -11.96 10.44 11.33
C THR A 175 -11.80 9.68 12.65
N THR A 176 -10.92 8.68 12.67
CA THR A 176 -10.59 7.85 13.83
C THR A 176 -9.08 7.64 13.88
N ALA A 177 -8.51 7.55 15.09
CA ALA A 177 -7.09 7.35 15.33
C ALA A 177 -6.69 5.86 15.29
N ASP A 178 -7.15 5.16 14.26
CA ASP A 178 -6.92 3.73 14.04
C ASP A 178 -6.60 3.42 12.57
N ALA A 179 -6.27 2.17 12.26
CA ALA A 179 -5.95 1.74 10.91
C ALA A 179 -7.10 2.01 9.92
N ALA A 180 -8.35 1.75 10.31
CA ALA A 180 -9.52 1.97 9.46
C ALA A 180 -9.72 3.46 9.11
N GLY A 181 -9.48 4.36 10.07
CA GLY A 181 -9.44 5.80 9.87
C GLY A 181 -8.30 6.20 8.94
N GLY A 182 -7.12 5.61 9.12
CA GLY A 182 -5.97 5.76 8.24
C GLY A 182 -6.27 5.37 6.79
N VAL A 183 -6.91 4.22 6.57
CA VAL A 183 -7.33 3.75 5.22
C VAL A 183 -8.20 4.79 4.54
N ARG A 184 -9.25 5.26 5.22
CA ARG A 184 -10.18 6.25 4.66
C ARG A 184 -9.48 7.56 4.34
N ALA A 185 -8.58 8.01 5.21
CA ALA A 185 -7.82 9.23 5.02
C ALA A 185 -6.82 9.11 3.85
N MET A 186 -6.08 8.01 3.77
CA MET A 186 -5.11 7.76 2.69
C MET A 186 -5.80 7.58 1.33
N ALA A 187 -6.97 6.94 1.28
CA ALA A 187 -7.77 6.86 0.06
C ALA A 187 -8.18 8.27 -0.43
N GLN A 188 -8.66 9.12 0.47
CA GLN A 188 -9.03 10.51 0.15
C GLN A 188 -7.82 11.36 -0.24
N ALA A 189 -6.68 11.21 0.44
CA ALA A 189 -5.45 11.91 0.10
C ALA A 189 -4.94 11.49 -1.28
N THR A 190 -5.05 10.21 -1.60
CA THR A 190 -4.72 9.65 -2.93
C THR A 190 -5.63 10.22 -4.01
N ASP A 191 -6.93 10.25 -3.76
CA ASP A 191 -7.91 10.83 -4.68
C ASP A 191 -7.63 12.32 -4.97
N ALA A 192 -7.34 13.08 -3.90
CA ALA A 192 -7.01 14.50 -4.01
C ALA A 192 -5.71 14.73 -4.79
N VAL A 193 -4.65 13.97 -4.48
CA VAL A 193 -3.35 14.14 -5.15
C VAL A 193 -3.41 13.70 -6.62
N ILE A 194 -4.22 12.68 -6.96
CA ILE A 194 -4.46 12.30 -8.34
C ILE A 194 -5.16 13.44 -9.09
N GLY A 195 -6.18 14.07 -8.49
CA GLY A 195 -6.81 15.27 -9.05
C GLY A 195 -5.80 16.38 -9.34
N ASP A 196 -4.88 16.65 -8.42
CA ASP A 196 -3.81 17.64 -8.62
C ASP A 196 -2.86 17.27 -9.75
N ILE A 197 -2.50 15.98 -9.87
CA ILE A 197 -1.65 15.48 -10.95
C ILE A 197 -2.35 15.68 -12.30
N LEU A 198 -3.63 15.33 -12.41
CA LEU A 198 -4.40 15.50 -13.66
C LEU A 198 -4.47 16.98 -14.07
N ASN A 199 -4.79 17.87 -13.13
CA ASN A 199 -4.80 19.32 -13.39
C ASN A 199 -3.42 19.83 -13.83
N TRP A 200 -2.35 19.37 -13.17
CA TRP A 200 -0.99 19.72 -13.53
C TRP A 200 -0.59 19.21 -14.92
N MET A 201 -1.02 17.99 -15.29
CA MET A 201 -0.76 17.42 -16.61
C MET A 201 -1.42 18.23 -17.72
N VAL A 202 -2.67 18.67 -17.51
CA VAL A 202 -3.38 19.54 -18.47
C VAL A 202 -2.64 20.86 -18.66
N ALA A 203 -2.09 21.43 -17.59
CA ALA A 203 -1.35 22.69 -17.63
C ALA A 203 0.08 22.58 -18.18
N SER A 204 0.68 21.38 -18.20
CA SER A 204 2.11 21.16 -18.48
C SER A 204 2.39 20.45 -19.81
N ARG A 205 1.37 20.23 -20.64
CA ARG A 205 1.49 19.45 -21.90
C ARG A 205 1.98 20.26 -23.09
#